data_AF-A0A946H391-F1
#
_entry.id   AF-A0A946H391-F1
#
_cell.length_a   1.000
_cell.length_b   1.000
_cell.length_c   1.000
_cell.angle_alpha   90.00
_cell.angle_beta   90.00
_cell.angle_gamma   90.00
#
_symmetry.space_group_name_H-M   'P 1'
#
loop_
_entity.id
_entity.type
_entity.pdbx_description
1 polymer ?
#
loop_
_entity_poly.entity_id
_entity_poly.type
_entity_poly.pdbx_seq_one_letter_code
_entity_poly.pdbx_strand_id
1 'polypeptide(L)'
;MRDATSLHAGSIVIDGLLFHCDGYAEEFGQANAAAANITVCDFEAGFTEACDRIAAWHAMIAQSEGRWRLIETAEDIRASAADGKAGLIMGFQNARPIDDRLDRLDFFHRLGVRIIQLTYNNRNFLGDGCLEPENGGLSAFGHRVVERMNAIGIAIDLSHVGERTTLMAAEASTKPVLATHTNAKVLADWPRNKSDAVVRAIAATGGTIGVSIYGPLLWDGDPARPPGLEDLVRQADHIAGLVGAEHLSFGTDFFSVADTPAYEAVADMVSEFENPAAAAYA
;
A
#
# COMPACT_ATOMS: atom_id res chain seq x y z
N MET A 1 -24.05 11.41 19.13
CA MET A 1 -22.85 10.98 18.36
C MET A 1 -22.15 9.92 19.18
N ARG A 2 -21.70 8.81 18.57
CA ARG A 2 -20.68 7.96 19.22
C ARG A 2 -19.38 8.76 19.23
N ASP A 3 -18.64 8.78 20.32
CA ASP A 3 -17.30 9.36 20.33
C ASP A 3 -16.34 8.51 19.47
N ALA A 4 -15.19 9.10 19.08
CA ALA A 4 -14.24 8.45 18.19
C ALA A 4 -13.72 7.11 18.75
N THR A 5 -13.51 7.03 20.07
CA THR A 5 -13.04 5.82 20.75
C THR A 5 -14.06 4.69 20.66
N SER A 6 -15.34 4.97 20.92
CA SER A 6 -16.43 3.99 20.81
C SER A 6 -16.66 3.55 19.37
N LEU A 7 -16.51 4.47 18.40
CA LEU A 7 -16.60 4.11 16.98
C LEU A 7 -15.44 3.18 16.57
N HIS A 8 -14.22 3.52 16.96
CA HIS A 8 -13.02 2.73 16.67
C HIS A 8 -13.11 1.32 17.27
N ALA A 9 -13.46 1.21 18.56
CA ALA A 9 -13.61 -0.06 19.25
C ALA A 9 -14.69 -0.97 18.64
N GLY A 10 -15.71 -0.39 18.00
CA GLY A 10 -16.78 -1.13 17.33
C GLY A 10 -16.55 -1.41 15.85
N SER A 11 -15.40 -1.02 15.29
CA SER A 11 -15.09 -1.13 13.86
C SER A 11 -14.08 -2.23 13.56
N ILE A 12 -14.16 -2.81 12.36
CA ILE A 12 -13.08 -3.64 11.81
C ILE A 12 -12.10 -2.72 11.11
N VAL A 13 -10.88 -2.62 11.65
CA VAL A 13 -9.86 -1.70 11.16
C VAL A 13 -8.84 -2.47 10.33
N ILE A 14 -8.57 -1.99 9.12
CA ILE A 14 -7.63 -2.60 8.17
C ILE A 14 -6.66 -1.52 7.71
N ASP A 15 -5.37 -1.71 7.93
CA ASP A 15 -4.35 -0.82 7.38
C ASP A 15 -4.04 -1.20 5.92
N GLY A 16 -4.24 -0.25 5.01
CA GLY A 16 -3.99 -0.40 3.59
C GLY A 16 -2.51 -0.60 3.23
N LEU A 17 -1.57 -0.17 4.07
CA LEU A 17 -0.15 -0.48 3.89
C LEU A 17 0.65 -0.31 5.19
N LEU A 18 1.34 -1.38 5.59
CA LEU A 18 2.58 -1.32 6.36
C LEU A 18 3.76 -1.64 5.44
N PHE A 19 4.72 -0.73 5.31
CA PHE A 19 5.88 -0.95 4.43
C PHE A 19 6.90 -1.92 5.04
N HIS A 20 6.87 -2.11 6.36
CA HIS A 20 7.73 -3.06 7.05
C HIS A 20 7.06 -3.63 8.31
N CYS A 21 7.29 -4.91 8.56
CA CYS A 21 6.96 -5.53 9.84
C CYS A 21 7.94 -6.67 10.14
N ASP A 22 8.45 -6.74 11.37
CA ASP A 22 9.38 -7.77 11.84
C ASP A 22 8.67 -9.01 12.45
N GLY A 23 7.34 -9.01 12.44
CA GLY A 23 6.50 -10.05 13.05
C GLY A 23 5.94 -9.70 14.42
N TYR A 24 6.15 -8.47 14.91
CA TYR A 24 5.60 -7.98 16.18
C TYR A 24 4.07 -7.76 16.13
N ALA A 25 3.32 -8.78 16.57
CA ALA A 25 1.86 -8.76 16.51
C ALA A 25 1.17 -7.81 17.50
N GLU A 26 1.83 -7.40 18.59
CA GLU A 26 1.17 -6.72 19.71
C GLU A 26 0.63 -5.33 19.35
N GLU A 27 1.28 -4.65 18.40
CA GLU A 27 0.80 -3.34 17.91
C GLU A 27 -0.58 -3.43 17.26
N PHE A 28 -0.94 -4.57 16.66
CA PHE A 28 -2.28 -4.76 16.09
C PHE A 28 -3.33 -4.74 17.20
N GLY A 29 -3.05 -5.36 18.33
CA GLY A 29 -3.92 -5.32 19.51
C GLY A 29 -4.05 -3.91 20.08
N GLN A 30 -2.93 -3.18 20.20
CA GLN A 30 -2.93 -1.80 20.70
C GLN A 30 -3.66 -0.83 19.76
N ALA A 31 -3.55 -1.03 18.45
CA ALA A 31 -4.21 -0.24 17.43
C ALA A 31 -5.67 -0.67 17.17
N ASN A 32 -6.14 -1.78 17.75
CA ASN A 32 -7.40 -2.44 17.39
C ASN A 32 -7.49 -2.75 15.88
N ALA A 33 -6.36 -3.11 15.26
CA ALA A 33 -6.26 -3.46 13.86
C ALA A 33 -6.55 -4.95 13.65
N ALA A 34 -7.55 -5.26 12.82
CA ALA A 34 -7.88 -6.64 12.47
C ALA A 34 -6.91 -7.23 11.44
N ALA A 35 -6.41 -6.39 10.52
CA ALA A 35 -5.47 -6.80 9.49
C ALA A 35 -4.65 -5.62 8.96
N ALA A 36 -3.54 -5.91 8.30
CA ALA A 36 -2.78 -4.96 7.52
C ALA A 36 -2.26 -5.62 6.23
N ASN A 37 -2.22 -4.85 5.15
CA ASN A 37 -1.43 -5.15 3.97
C ASN A 37 0.05 -4.90 4.28
N ILE A 38 0.80 -5.97 4.51
CA ILE A 38 2.22 -5.88 4.86
C ILE A 38 3.03 -6.16 3.61
N THR A 39 4.00 -5.28 3.35
CA THR A 39 5.01 -5.49 2.32
C THR A 39 5.91 -6.65 2.72
N VAL A 40 5.74 -7.81 2.08
CA VAL A 40 6.40 -9.04 2.54
C VAL A 40 7.81 -9.22 1.99
N CYS A 41 8.17 -8.52 0.92
CA CYS A 41 9.52 -8.50 0.35
C CYS A 41 9.93 -7.06 -0.02
N ASP A 42 11.24 -6.81 -0.06
CA ASP A 42 11.78 -5.52 -0.47
C ASP A 42 11.31 -5.11 -1.88
N PHE A 43 11.19 -3.81 -2.15
CA PHE A 43 10.73 -3.30 -3.45
C PHE A 43 11.74 -3.54 -4.58
N GLU A 44 13.01 -3.81 -4.26
CA GLU A 44 14.06 -4.23 -5.21
C GLU A 44 14.15 -5.76 -5.36
N ALA A 45 13.44 -6.52 -4.53
CA ALA A 45 13.51 -7.97 -4.50
C ALA A 45 13.18 -8.60 -5.87
N GLY A 46 14.03 -9.53 -6.27
CA GLY A 46 13.76 -10.44 -7.39
C GLY A 46 12.93 -11.66 -6.95
N PHE A 47 12.71 -12.59 -7.88
CA PHE A 47 11.92 -13.79 -7.63
C PHE A 47 12.43 -14.64 -6.45
N THR A 48 13.74 -14.93 -6.40
CA THR A 48 14.32 -15.80 -5.37
C THR A 48 14.17 -15.18 -3.98
N GLU A 49 14.53 -13.91 -3.83
CA GLU A 49 14.41 -13.21 -2.57
C GLU A 49 12.95 -13.10 -2.11
N ALA A 50 12.02 -12.80 -3.01
CA ALA A 50 10.60 -12.79 -2.69
C ALA A 50 10.12 -14.18 -2.20
N CYS A 51 10.61 -15.28 -2.79
CA CYS A 51 10.32 -16.64 -2.30
C CYS A 51 10.85 -16.85 -0.89
N ASP A 52 12.11 -16.47 -0.63
CA ASP A 52 12.75 -16.64 0.69
C ASP A 52 12.02 -15.83 1.76
N ARG A 53 11.61 -14.60 1.43
CA ARG A 53 10.84 -13.74 2.33
C ARG A 53 9.45 -14.28 2.62
N ILE A 54 8.73 -14.77 1.61
CA ILE A 54 7.42 -15.42 1.81
C ILE A 54 7.58 -16.68 2.67
N ALA A 55 8.61 -17.50 2.44
CA ALA A 55 8.89 -18.67 3.26
C ALA A 55 9.16 -18.28 4.72
N ALA A 56 9.89 -17.19 4.97
CA ALA A 56 10.12 -16.66 6.31
C ALA A 56 8.81 -16.22 6.99
N TRP A 57 7.92 -15.54 6.27
CA TRP A 57 6.59 -15.17 6.78
C TRP A 57 5.76 -16.40 7.16
N HIS A 58 5.69 -17.42 6.31
CA HIS A 58 4.99 -18.67 6.64
C HIS A 58 5.57 -19.36 7.86
N ALA A 59 6.92 -19.39 7.99
CA ALA A 59 7.59 -19.94 9.16
C ALA A 59 7.24 -19.14 10.44
N MET A 60 7.22 -17.80 10.36
CA MET A 60 6.83 -16.93 11.47
C MET A 60 5.38 -17.16 11.88
N ILE A 61 4.44 -17.28 10.94
CA ILE A 61 3.03 -17.54 11.24
C ILE A 61 2.89 -18.87 11.97
N ALA A 62 3.56 -19.92 11.48
CA ALA A 62 3.55 -21.25 12.10
C ALA A 62 4.12 -21.24 13.53
N GLN A 63 5.10 -20.38 13.80
CA GLN A 63 5.76 -20.23 15.11
C GLN A 63 5.09 -19.18 16.02
N SER A 64 4.06 -18.48 15.53
CA SER A 64 3.45 -17.36 16.26
C SER A 64 2.56 -17.77 17.44
N GLU A 65 2.37 -19.07 17.68
CA GLU A 65 1.43 -19.62 18.68
C GLU A 65 -0.01 -19.12 18.48
N GLY A 66 -0.38 -18.84 17.23
CA GLY A 66 -1.72 -18.39 16.85
C GLY A 66 -1.94 -16.89 16.98
N ARG A 67 -0.90 -16.09 17.26
CA ARG A 67 -0.97 -14.61 17.26
C ARG A 67 -1.24 -14.02 15.87
N TRP A 68 -0.74 -14.68 14.83
CA TRP A 68 -0.94 -14.26 13.44
C TRP A 68 -1.96 -15.12 12.71
N ARG A 69 -2.67 -14.49 11.77
CA ARG A 69 -3.52 -15.15 10.77
C ARG A 69 -3.14 -14.66 9.38
N LEU A 70 -2.88 -15.60 8.46
CA LEU A 70 -2.80 -15.29 7.04
C LEU A 70 -4.18 -14.93 6.50
N ILE A 71 -4.28 -13.82 5.78
CA ILE A 71 -5.52 -13.31 5.20
C ILE A 71 -5.51 -13.58 3.70
N GLU A 72 -6.36 -14.51 3.26
CA GLU A 72 -6.54 -14.83 1.85
C GLU A 72 -7.91 -14.38 1.32
N THR A 73 -8.84 -14.10 2.23
CA THR A 73 -10.22 -13.70 1.96
C THR A 73 -10.70 -12.63 2.95
N ALA A 74 -11.79 -11.93 2.61
CA ALA A 74 -12.43 -11.00 3.54
C ALA A 74 -13.00 -11.68 4.80
N GLU A 75 -13.29 -12.99 4.74
CA GLU A 75 -13.77 -13.73 5.90
C GLU A 75 -12.64 -13.97 6.91
N ASP A 76 -11.41 -14.15 6.45
CA ASP A 76 -10.24 -14.26 7.32
C ASP A 76 -10.03 -12.97 8.12
N ILE A 77 -10.34 -11.80 7.54
CA ILE A 77 -10.28 -10.51 8.25
C ILE A 77 -11.31 -10.47 9.38
N ARG A 78 -12.56 -10.86 9.10
CA ARG A 78 -13.61 -10.91 10.13
C ARG A 78 -13.25 -11.88 11.25
N ALA A 79 -12.71 -13.04 10.90
CA ALA A 79 -12.22 -14.00 11.86
C ALA A 79 -11.06 -13.42 12.67
N SER A 80 -10.13 -12.68 12.06
CA SER A 80 -9.00 -12.05 12.75
C SER A 80 -9.47 -11.04 13.79
N ALA A 81 -10.45 -10.21 13.43
CA ALA A 81 -11.10 -9.29 14.35
C ALA A 81 -11.79 -10.01 15.52
N ALA A 82 -12.53 -11.09 15.23
CA ALA A 82 -13.26 -11.84 16.25
C ALA A 82 -12.33 -12.59 17.23
N ASP A 83 -11.22 -13.11 16.73
CA ASP A 83 -10.26 -13.88 17.53
C ASP A 83 -9.19 -13.02 18.20
N GLY A 84 -9.13 -11.71 17.91
CA GLY A 84 -8.09 -10.81 18.40
C GLY A 84 -6.69 -11.13 17.87
N LYS A 85 -6.60 -11.58 16.61
CA LYS A 85 -5.32 -11.94 15.95
C LYS A 85 -4.85 -10.85 15.01
N ALA A 86 -3.53 -10.75 14.83
CA ALA A 86 -2.94 -9.91 13.81
C ALA A 86 -3.15 -10.55 12.42
N GLY A 87 -3.92 -9.90 11.56
CA GLY A 87 -4.17 -10.34 10.19
C GLY A 87 -3.08 -9.88 9.23
N LEU A 88 -2.38 -10.81 8.60
CA LEU A 88 -1.41 -10.55 7.53
C LEU A 88 -2.07 -10.68 6.15
N ILE A 89 -2.28 -9.57 5.45
CA ILE A 89 -2.50 -9.57 4.00
C ILE A 89 -1.11 -9.45 3.36
N MET A 90 -0.67 -10.48 2.63
CA MET A 90 0.64 -10.42 1.97
C MET A 90 0.59 -9.52 0.74
N GLY A 91 1.35 -8.44 0.77
CA GLY A 91 1.44 -7.45 -0.31
C GLY A 91 2.84 -7.30 -0.89
N PHE A 92 2.91 -6.97 -2.18
CA PHE A 92 4.13 -6.50 -2.83
C PHE A 92 3.98 -5.03 -3.21
N GLN A 93 4.97 -4.21 -2.87
CA GLN A 93 5.05 -2.83 -3.35
C GLN A 93 5.70 -2.69 -4.73
N ASN A 94 6.20 -3.78 -5.31
CA ASN A 94 6.68 -3.80 -6.68
C ASN A 94 6.37 -5.14 -7.32
N ALA A 95 5.90 -5.13 -8.57
CA ALA A 95 5.71 -6.34 -9.35
C ALA A 95 7.03 -6.98 -9.82
N ARG A 96 8.19 -6.38 -9.52
CA ARG A 96 9.52 -6.88 -9.90
C ARG A 96 9.75 -8.39 -9.69
N PRO A 97 9.26 -9.06 -8.62
CA PRO A 97 9.40 -10.51 -8.48
C PRO A 97 8.78 -11.33 -9.63
N ILE A 98 7.78 -10.80 -10.33
CA ILE A 98 7.16 -11.48 -11.48
C ILE A 98 8.02 -11.41 -12.75
N ASP A 99 8.94 -10.44 -12.83
CA ASP A 99 9.83 -10.25 -13.98
C ASP A 99 9.02 -10.19 -15.31
N ASP A 100 9.44 -10.88 -16.37
CA ASP A 100 8.68 -11.04 -17.62
C ASP A 100 7.79 -12.31 -17.66
N ARG A 101 7.52 -12.91 -16.49
CA ARG A 101 6.90 -14.24 -16.34
C ARG A 101 5.51 -14.16 -15.72
N LEU A 102 4.48 -14.21 -16.57
CA LEU A 102 3.08 -14.13 -16.14
C LEU A 102 2.66 -15.27 -15.19
N ASP A 103 3.25 -16.46 -15.34
CA ASP A 103 3.02 -17.63 -14.50
C ASP A 103 3.45 -17.44 -13.04
N ARG A 104 4.31 -16.46 -12.75
CA ARG A 104 4.70 -16.15 -11.37
C ARG A 104 3.59 -15.50 -10.55
N LEU A 105 2.61 -14.85 -11.18
CA LEU A 105 1.43 -14.32 -10.47
C LEU A 105 0.63 -15.45 -9.82
N ASP A 106 0.38 -16.53 -10.56
CA ASP A 106 -0.28 -17.73 -10.05
C ASP A 106 0.50 -18.37 -8.91
N PHE A 107 1.82 -18.45 -9.06
CA PHE A 107 2.70 -18.98 -8.04
C PHE A 107 2.59 -18.17 -6.74
N PHE A 108 2.75 -16.85 -6.79
CA PHE A 108 2.66 -16.00 -5.60
C PHE A 108 1.25 -15.96 -5.00
N HIS A 109 0.20 -15.98 -5.83
CA HIS A 109 -1.18 -16.11 -5.34
C HIS A 109 -1.36 -17.38 -4.51
N ARG A 110 -0.84 -18.53 -4.97
CA ARG A 110 -0.90 -19.80 -4.24
C ARG A 110 -0.08 -19.80 -2.94
N LEU A 111 0.89 -18.89 -2.82
CA LEU A 111 1.65 -18.68 -1.59
C LEU A 111 1.02 -17.67 -0.63
N GLY A 112 -0.15 -17.11 -0.98
CA GLY A 112 -0.92 -16.21 -0.10
C GLY A 112 -0.83 -14.72 -0.46
N VAL A 113 -0.10 -14.33 -1.51
CA VAL A 113 -0.06 -12.92 -1.96
C VAL A 113 -1.44 -12.51 -2.50
N ARG A 114 -1.93 -11.36 -2.06
CA ARG A 114 -3.27 -10.84 -2.42
C ARG A 114 -3.28 -9.41 -2.96
N ILE A 115 -2.23 -8.64 -2.74
CA ILE A 115 -2.10 -7.27 -3.25
C ILE A 115 -0.74 -7.11 -3.93
N ILE A 116 -0.71 -6.59 -5.16
CA ILE A 116 0.54 -6.26 -5.85
C ILE A 116 0.42 -4.87 -6.46
N GLN A 117 1.38 -4.01 -6.11
CA GLN A 117 1.59 -2.72 -6.73
C GLN A 117 2.36 -2.87 -8.04
N LEU A 118 1.89 -2.22 -9.10
CA LEU A 118 2.44 -2.45 -10.45
C LEU A 118 3.90 -2.02 -10.61
N THR A 119 4.30 -0.92 -9.98
CA THR A 119 5.66 -0.35 -10.05
C THR A 119 6.05 0.27 -8.72
N TYR A 120 7.34 0.46 -8.48
CA TYR A 120 7.83 1.25 -7.34
C TYR A 120 8.77 2.35 -7.84
N ASN A 121 8.26 3.60 -7.87
CA ASN A 121 8.93 4.84 -8.30
C ASN A 121 9.39 4.88 -9.77
N ASN A 122 10.19 3.90 -10.19
CA ASN A 122 10.82 3.81 -11.50
C ASN A 122 10.09 2.82 -12.41
N ARG A 123 10.49 2.80 -13.68
CA ARG A 123 9.98 1.88 -14.70
C ARG A 123 10.36 0.44 -14.41
N ASN A 124 9.43 -0.48 -14.69
CA ASN A 124 9.69 -1.91 -14.78
C ASN A 124 9.02 -2.49 -16.04
N PHE A 125 8.94 -3.82 -16.17
CA PHE A 125 8.32 -4.47 -17.34
C PHE A 125 6.84 -4.12 -17.56
N LEU A 126 6.13 -3.66 -16.53
CA LEU A 126 4.69 -3.42 -16.56
C LEU A 126 4.37 -1.99 -17.00
N GLY A 127 5.19 -1.01 -16.62
CA GLY A 127 4.97 0.39 -16.95
C GLY A 127 5.86 1.32 -16.14
N ASP A 128 5.49 2.60 -16.18
CA ASP A 128 6.25 3.68 -15.55
C ASP A 128 5.71 4.01 -14.16
N GLY A 129 6.63 4.17 -13.20
CA GLY A 129 6.33 4.63 -11.85
C GLY A 129 6.20 6.15 -11.76
N CYS A 130 5.88 6.66 -10.56
CA CYS A 130 5.60 8.07 -10.34
C CYS A 130 6.80 9.02 -10.47
N LEU A 131 8.04 8.50 -10.49
CA LEU A 131 9.26 9.28 -10.67
C LEU A 131 9.82 9.19 -12.10
N GLU A 132 9.21 8.42 -13.00
CA GLU A 132 9.63 8.35 -14.40
C GLU A 132 9.22 9.63 -15.15
N PRO A 133 10.18 10.40 -15.70
CA PRO A 133 9.86 11.68 -16.33
C PRO A 133 9.02 11.55 -17.59
N GLU A 134 9.16 10.44 -18.33
CA GLU A 134 8.38 10.20 -19.55
C GLU A 134 6.93 9.78 -19.28
N ASN A 135 6.62 9.25 -18.09
CA ASN A 135 5.28 8.79 -17.69
C ASN A 135 4.58 7.99 -18.82
N GLY A 136 5.28 6.97 -19.33
CA GLY A 136 4.98 6.25 -20.57
C GLY A 136 3.75 5.34 -20.54
N GLY A 137 3.19 5.07 -19.36
CA GLY A 137 1.97 4.27 -19.21
C GLY A 137 2.22 2.77 -19.09
N LEU A 138 1.15 1.97 -19.26
CA LEU A 138 1.26 0.51 -19.26
C LEU A 138 1.92 -0.01 -20.53
N SER A 139 2.79 -1.00 -20.36
CA SER A 139 3.35 -1.79 -21.45
C SER A 139 2.33 -2.85 -21.93
N ALA A 140 2.61 -3.46 -23.09
CA ALA A 140 1.84 -4.61 -23.57
C ALA A 140 1.88 -5.79 -22.56
N PHE A 141 3.00 -5.99 -21.87
CA PHE A 141 3.10 -6.99 -20.81
C PHE A 141 2.28 -6.59 -19.58
N GLY A 142 2.31 -5.31 -19.19
CA GLY A 142 1.50 -4.75 -18.11
C GLY A 142 0.00 -4.99 -18.30
N HIS A 143 -0.53 -4.82 -19.51
CA HIS A 143 -1.93 -5.15 -19.80
C HIS A 143 -2.28 -6.62 -19.52
N ARG A 144 -1.41 -7.57 -19.90
CA ARG A 144 -1.62 -9.00 -19.59
C ARG A 144 -1.52 -9.28 -18.09
N VAL A 145 -0.67 -8.55 -17.38
CA VAL A 145 -0.56 -8.66 -15.92
C VAL A 145 -1.85 -8.19 -15.24
N VAL A 146 -2.39 -7.03 -15.63
CA VAL A 146 -3.68 -6.52 -15.15
C VAL A 146 -4.80 -7.54 -15.41
N GLU A 147 -4.88 -8.08 -16.63
CA GLU A 147 -5.85 -9.13 -16.98
C GLU A 147 -5.68 -10.37 -16.09
N ARG A 148 -4.45 -10.84 -15.88
CA ARG A 148 -4.20 -12.03 -15.06
C ARG A 148 -4.53 -11.81 -13.59
N MET A 149 -4.15 -10.68 -13.01
CA MET A 149 -4.46 -10.31 -11.62
C MET A 149 -5.98 -10.28 -11.38
N ASN A 150 -6.73 -9.70 -12.32
CA ASN A 150 -8.20 -9.71 -12.30
C ASN A 150 -8.79 -11.12 -12.34
N ALA A 151 -8.20 -12.00 -13.16
CA ALA A 151 -8.68 -13.38 -13.33
C ALA A 151 -8.43 -14.26 -12.10
N ILE A 152 -7.32 -14.08 -11.40
CA ILE A 152 -6.93 -14.93 -10.26
C ILE A 152 -7.27 -14.33 -8.89
N GLY A 153 -7.65 -13.05 -8.83
CA GLY A 153 -8.04 -12.40 -7.57
C GLY A 153 -6.89 -11.79 -6.78
N ILE A 154 -5.87 -11.24 -7.46
CA ILE A 154 -4.90 -10.33 -6.82
C ILE A 154 -5.37 -8.89 -7.04
N ALA A 155 -5.50 -8.12 -5.97
CA ALA A 155 -5.83 -6.70 -6.06
C ALA A 155 -4.65 -5.90 -6.64
N ILE A 156 -4.97 -4.97 -7.53
CA ILE A 156 -4.00 -4.09 -8.19
C ILE A 156 -3.83 -2.83 -7.33
N ASP A 157 -2.61 -2.53 -6.92
CA ASP A 157 -2.25 -1.29 -6.23
C ASP A 157 -1.49 -0.33 -7.16
N LEU A 158 -1.79 0.97 -7.03
CA LEU A 158 -1.35 2.05 -7.92
C LEU A 158 -0.66 3.20 -7.17
N SER A 159 -0.28 3.02 -5.90
CA SER A 159 0.25 4.11 -5.07
C SER A 159 1.55 4.73 -5.59
N HIS A 160 2.58 3.93 -5.91
CA HIS A 160 3.84 4.40 -6.54
C HIS A 160 3.83 4.40 -8.07
N VAL A 161 2.65 4.24 -8.68
CA VAL A 161 2.49 4.12 -10.13
C VAL A 161 2.32 5.49 -10.78
N GLY A 162 2.94 5.70 -11.95
CA GLY A 162 2.84 6.95 -12.70
C GLY A 162 1.41 7.27 -13.12
N GLU A 163 1.10 8.54 -13.35
CA GLU A 163 -0.27 8.98 -13.67
C GLU A 163 -0.84 8.26 -14.90
N ARG A 164 -0.07 8.19 -16.00
CA ARG A 164 -0.54 7.55 -17.24
C ARG A 164 -0.72 6.05 -17.03
N THR A 165 0.21 5.41 -16.32
CA THR A 165 0.15 3.98 -16.01
C THR A 165 -1.07 3.67 -15.14
N THR A 166 -1.37 4.54 -14.16
CA THR A 166 -2.53 4.44 -13.27
C THR A 166 -3.85 4.55 -14.05
N LEU A 167 -3.97 5.57 -14.92
CA LEU A 167 -5.17 5.77 -15.74
C LEU A 167 -5.41 4.59 -16.69
N MET A 168 -4.36 4.10 -17.37
CA MET A 168 -4.47 2.94 -18.26
C MET A 168 -4.80 1.65 -17.50
N ALA A 169 -4.26 1.47 -16.29
CA ALA A 169 -4.57 0.31 -15.45
C ALA A 169 -6.01 0.33 -14.96
N ALA A 170 -6.50 1.49 -14.52
CA ALA A 170 -7.89 1.67 -14.11
C ALA A 170 -8.85 1.42 -15.28
N GLU A 171 -8.54 1.89 -16.49
CA GLU A 171 -9.33 1.63 -17.70
C GLU A 171 -9.32 0.15 -18.11
N ALA A 172 -8.16 -0.50 -18.05
CA ALA A 172 -8.01 -1.89 -18.44
C ALA A 172 -8.56 -2.89 -17.41
N SER A 173 -8.71 -2.48 -16.15
CA SER A 173 -9.12 -3.38 -15.08
C SER A 173 -10.62 -3.70 -15.12
N THR A 174 -10.95 -4.97 -14.90
CA THR A 174 -12.35 -5.45 -14.75
C THR A 174 -12.77 -5.61 -13.29
N LYS A 175 -11.87 -5.30 -12.35
CA LYS A 175 -12.09 -5.29 -10.90
C LYS A 175 -11.67 -3.94 -10.31
N PRO A 176 -12.17 -3.59 -9.12
CA PRO A 176 -11.67 -2.44 -8.37
C PRO A 176 -10.14 -2.44 -8.27
N VAL A 177 -9.52 -1.29 -8.57
CA VAL A 177 -8.09 -1.05 -8.32
C VAL A 177 -7.93 -0.18 -7.08
N LEU A 178 -6.77 -0.23 -6.44
CA LEU A 178 -6.51 0.47 -5.19
C LEU A 178 -5.37 1.49 -5.40
N ALA A 179 -5.39 2.58 -4.65
CA ALA A 179 -4.16 3.23 -4.23
C ALA A 179 -4.08 3.06 -2.72
N THR A 180 -3.35 2.05 -2.26
CA THR A 180 -3.32 1.65 -0.86
C THR A 180 -2.75 2.71 0.09
N HIS A 181 -1.85 3.58 -0.37
CA HIS A 181 -1.18 4.61 0.44
C HIS A 181 -0.71 5.81 -0.43
N THR A 182 -1.55 6.82 -0.59
CA THR A 182 -1.25 8.04 -1.37
C THR A 182 -2.11 9.22 -0.90
N ASN A 183 -1.75 10.45 -1.29
CA ASN A 183 -2.52 11.65 -0.96
C ASN A 183 -2.88 12.45 -2.22
N ALA A 184 -3.68 13.51 -2.06
CA ALA A 184 -4.09 14.37 -3.16
C ALA A 184 -3.02 15.42 -3.51
N LYS A 185 -2.66 15.47 -4.79
CA LYS A 185 -1.59 16.33 -5.31
C LYS A 185 -1.90 17.82 -5.23
N VAL A 186 -3.18 18.19 -5.28
CA VAL A 186 -3.61 19.60 -5.19
C VAL A 186 -3.35 20.21 -3.80
N LEU A 187 -3.21 19.38 -2.76
CA LEU A 187 -2.95 19.83 -1.39
C LEU A 187 -1.45 19.74 -1.02
N ALA A 188 -0.72 18.81 -1.64
CA ALA A 188 0.72 18.63 -1.48
C ALA A 188 1.30 18.15 -2.80
N ASP A 189 2.06 19.01 -3.49
CA ASP A 189 2.53 18.74 -4.86
C ASP A 189 3.78 17.84 -4.87
N TRP A 190 3.58 16.57 -4.52
CA TRP A 190 4.61 15.54 -4.57
C TRP A 190 4.39 14.59 -5.77
N PRO A 191 5.44 14.05 -6.42
CA PRO A 191 5.27 13.14 -7.55
C PRO A 191 4.43 11.89 -7.23
N ARG A 192 4.50 11.39 -5.99
CA ARG A 192 3.74 10.21 -5.54
C ARG A 192 2.27 10.49 -5.24
N ASN A 193 1.91 11.75 -5.00
CA ASN A 193 0.51 12.16 -4.79
C ASN A 193 -0.28 12.14 -6.10
N LYS A 194 -1.57 11.83 -6.01
CA LYS A 194 -2.44 11.64 -7.17
C LYS A 194 -3.19 12.90 -7.53
N SER A 195 -3.27 13.18 -8.83
CA SER A 195 -4.18 14.20 -9.35
C SER A 195 -5.63 13.80 -9.12
N ASP A 196 -6.53 14.78 -9.05
CA ASP A 196 -7.98 14.53 -8.91
C ASP A 196 -8.51 13.62 -10.04
N ALA A 197 -7.93 13.70 -11.24
CA ALA A 197 -8.27 12.83 -12.37
C ALA A 197 -7.95 11.36 -12.06
N VAL A 198 -6.79 11.08 -11.48
CA VAL A 198 -6.40 9.74 -11.05
C VAL A 198 -7.29 9.25 -9.90
N VAL A 199 -7.56 10.09 -8.90
CA VAL A 199 -8.45 9.76 -7.77
C VAL A 199 -9.84 9.35 -8.29
N ARG A 200 -10.40 10.11 -9.23
CA ARG A 200 -11.69 9.78 -9.87
C ARG A 200 -11.62 8.50 -10.68
N ALA A 201 -10.53 8.26 -11.42
CA ALA A 201 -10.37 7.05 -12.22
C ALA A 201 -10.34 5.79 -11.34
N ILE A 202 -9.61 5.83 -10.21
CA ILE A 202 -9.57 4.72 -9.24
C ILE A 202 -10.97 4.49 -8.67
N ALA A 203 -11.64 5.53 -8.18
CA ALA A 203 -12.98 5.42 -7.62
C ALA A 203 -14.01 4.89 -8.64
N ALA A 204 -13.91 5.27 -9.91
CA ALA A 204 -14.79 4.79 -10.97
C ALA A 204 -14.71 3.27 -11.20
N THR A 205 -13.63 2.60 -10.78
CA THR A 205 -13.53 1.13 -10.79
C THR A 205 -14.26 0.45 -9.63
N GLY A 206 -14.79 1.22 -8.67
CA GLY A 206 -15.22 0.72 -7.36
C GLY A 206 -14.08 0.64 -6.33
N GLY A 207 -12.92 1.20 -6.65
CA GLY A 207 -11.68 1.15 -5.87
C GLY A 207 -11.61 2.13 -4.70
N THR A 208 -10.57 2.05 -3.88
CA THR A 208 -10.36 2.98 -2.76
C THR A 208 -9.00 3.67 -2.81
N ILE A 209 -8.92 4.82 -2.13
CA ILE A 209 -7.72 5.63 -1.96
C ILE A 209 -7.39 5.66 -0.47
N GLY A 210 -6.30 5.02 -0.09
CA GLY A 210 -5.74 5.00 1.26
C GLY A 210 -4.91 6.25 1.51
N VAL A 211 -5.39 7.14 2.38
CA VAL A 211 -4.63 8.32 2.78
C VAL A 211 -3.46 7.90 3.65
N SER A 212 -2.27 8.39 3.32
CA SER A 212 -1.02 8.09 4.02
C SER A 212 -0.63 9.17 5.00
N ILE A 213 -0.09 8.74 6.14
CA ILE A 213 0.46 9.63 7.18
C ILE A 213 1.90 10.06 6.90
N TYR A 214 2.49 9.62 5.78
CA TYR A 214 3.85 9.98 5.40
C TYR A 214 4.00 11.49 5.23
N GLY A 215 4.78 12.12 6.11
CA GLY A 215 4.93 13.58 6.20
C GLY A 215 5.17 14.26 4.85
N PRO A 216 6.11 13.80 4.03
CA PRO A 216 6.38 14.34 2.70
C PRO A 216 5.15 14.36 1.76
N LEU A 217 4.23 13.38 1.88
CA LEU A 217 2.98 13.39 1.10
C LEU A 217 1.92 14.36 1.65
N LEU A 218 2.12 14.87 2.87
CA LEU A 218 1.22 15.81 3.55
C LEU A 218 1.74 17.25 3.50
N TRP A 219 3.02 17.45 3.16
CA TRP A 219 3.67 18.74 3.24
C TRP A 219 3.43 19.59 1.99
N ASP A 220 3.02 20.83 2.20
CA ASP A 220 2.82 21.83 1.15
C ASP A 220 4.12 22.58 0.77
N GLY A 221 5.23 22.23 1.43
CA GLY A 221 6.55 22.85 1.22
C GLY A 221 6.82 24.08 2.08
N ASP A 222 5.92 24.49 2.98
CA ASP A 222 6.18 25.60 3.91
C ASP A 222 7.12 25.15 5.05
N PRO A 223 8.38 25.65 5.12
CA PRO A 223 9.32 25.26 6.17
C PRO A 223 8.92 25.75 7.56
N ALA A 224 8.01 26.73 7.68
CA ALA A 224 7.50 27.20 8.96
C ALA A 224 6.34 26.35 9.51
N ARG A 225 5.79 25.45 8.69
CA ARG A 225 4.58 24.67 9.01
C ARG A 225 4.80 23.19 8.67
N PRO A 226 5.42 22.41 9.57
CA PRO A 226 5.52 20.96 9.37
C PRO A 226 4.12 20.33 9.27
N PRO A 227 3.96 19.28 8.45
CA PRO A 227 2.67 18.62 8.28
C PRO A 227 2.21 17.96 9.59
N GLY A 228 0.90 17.98 9.83
CA GLY A 228 0.29 17.38 11.02
C GLY A 228 -1.03 16.67 10.76
N LEU A 229 -1.70 16.27 11.85
CA LEU A 229 -2.99 15.57 11.78
C LEU A 229 -4.06 16.38 11.01
N GLU A 230 -4.02 17.70 11.10
CA GLU A 230 -4.94 18.57 10.36
C GLU A 230 -4.75 18.44 8.84
N ASP A 231 -3.52 18.26 8.36
CA ASP A 231 -3.24 18.04 6.94
C ASP A 231 -3.73 16.66 6.48
N LEU A 232 -3.57 15.63 7.32
CA LEU A 232 -4.14 14.29 7.06
C LEU A 232 -5.66 14.36 6.92
N VAL A 233 -6.34 15.05 7.85
CA VAL A 233 -7.79 15.23 7.80
C VAL A 233 -8.19 16.02 6.56
N ARG A 234 -7.42 17.03 6.14
CA ARG A 234 -7.67 17.79 4.92
C ARG A 234 -7.54 16.92 3.66
N GLN A 235 -6.56 16.02 3.61
CA GLN A 235 -6.41 15.06 2.51
C GLN A 235 -7.63 14.12 2.43
N ALA A 236 -8.04 13.57 3.57
CA ALA A 236 -9.20 12.70 3.66
C ALA A 236 -10.50 13.41 3.26
N ASP A 237 -10.71 14.64 3.73
CA ASP A 237 -11.89 15.46 3.41
C ASP A 237 -11.95 15.81 1.92
N HIS A 238 -10.82 16.20 1.32
CA HIS A 238 -10.74 16.48 -0.12
C HIS A 238 -11.08 15.25 -0.95
N ILE A 239 -10.46 14.09 -0.67
CA ILE A 239 -10.72 12.84 -1.40
C ILE A 239 -12.18 12.42 -1.24
N ALA A 240 -12.72 12.43 -0.01
CA ALA A 240 -14.12 12.11 0.23
C ALA A 240 -15.08 13.10 -0.48
N GLY A 241 -14.73 14.38 -0.54
CA GLY A 241 -15.49 15.38 -1.30
C GLY A 241 -15.46 15.17 -2.81
N LEU A 242 -14.38 14.59 -3.36
CA LEU A 242 -14.26 14.31 -4.79
C LEU A 242 -15.04 13.06 -5.23
N VAL A 243 -14.93 11.98 -4.46
CA VAL A 243 -15.37 10.64 -4.89
C VAL A 243 -16.31 9.94 -3.91
N GLY A 244 -16.55 10.48 -2.72
CA GLY A 244 -17.36 9.84 -1.68
C GLY A 244 -16.51 9.11 -0.63
N ALA A 245 -17.04 9.00 0.59
CA ALA A 245 -16.34 8.37 1.72
C ALA A 245 -16.22 6.84 1.58
N GLU A 246 -17.05 6.22 0.75
CA GLU A 246 -16.99 4.79 0.41
C GLU A 246 -15.75 4.43 -0.42
N HIS A 247 -15.12 5.42 -1.06
CA HIS A 247 -13.87 5.29 -1.79
C HIS A 247 -12.64 5.73 -0.97
N LEU A 248 -12.85 6.14 0.28
CA LEU A 248 -11.79 6.53 1.19
C LEU A 248 -11.35 5.33 2.04
N SER A 249 -10.04 5.11 2.13
CA SER A 249 -9.40 4.20 3.08
C SER A 249 -8.24 4.91 3.77
N PHE A 250 -7.49 4.21 4.61
CA PHE A 250 -6.21 4.68 5.13
C PHE A 250 -5.13 3.61 4.88
N GLY A 251 -3.90 4.05 4.66
CA GLY A 251 -2.74 3.18 4.52
C GLY A 251 -1.56 3.90 5.11
N THR A 252 -1.14 3.51 6.32
CA THR A 252 -0.26 4.37 7.12
C THR A 252 1.07 4.61 6.43
N ASP A 253 1.54 3.66 5.61
CA ASP A 253 2.90 3.71 5.07
C ASP A 253 3.91 3.75 6.22
N PHE A 254 3.58 3.02 7.29
CA PHE A 254 4.36 2.94 8.52
C PHE A 254 4.96 1.54 8.68
N PHE A 255 5.72 1.36 9.75
CA PHE A 255 6.36 0.10 10.08
C PHE A 255 5.90 -0.41 11.45
N SER A 256 5.96 -1.73 11.63
CA SER A 256 5.59 -2.40 12.89
C SER A 256 6.75 -3.24 13.41
N VAL A 257 7.36 -2.82 14.52
CA VAL A 257 8.61 -3.42 15.03
C VAL A 257 8.63 -3.52 16.55
N ALA A 258 9.35 -4.51 17.07
CA ALA A 258 9.29 -4.88 18.49
C ALA A 258 10.03 -3.92 19.44
N ASP A 259 11.08 -3.23 18.97
CA ASP A 259 11.96 -2.43 19.83
C ASP A 259 12.44 -1.11 19.22
N THR A 260 12.90 -0.22 20.10
CA THR A 260 13.37 1.13 19.73
C THR A 260 14.55 1.12 18.77
N PRO A 261 15.58 0.24 18.91
CA PRO A 261 16.64 0.14 17.90
C PRO A 261 16.13 -0.25 16.51
N ALA A 262 15.19 -1.20 16.40
CA ALA A 262 14.56 -1.52 15.12
C ALA A 262 13.76 -0.33 14.58
N TYR A 263 13.06 0.39 15.46
CA TYR A 263 12.36 1.63 15.10
C TYR A 263 13.31 2.68 14.53
N GLU A 264 14.41 2.96 15.22
CA GLU A 264 15.42 3.93 14.79
C GLU A 264 16.06 3.50 13.47
N ALA A 265 16.42 2.22 13.30
CA ALA A 265 17.01 1.73 12.05
C ALA A 265 16.06 1.89 10.85
N VAL A 266 14.77 1.62 11.04
CA VAL A 266 13.77 1.80 9.97
C VAL A 266 13.49 3.28 9.73
N ALA A 267 13.42 4.11 10.77
CA ALA A 267 13.27 5.56 10.63
C ALA A 267 14.48 6.20 9.92
N ASP A 268 15.70 5.75 10.23
CA ASP A 268 16.93 6.20 9.59
C ASP A 268 16.95 5.80 8.12
N MET A 269 16.59 4.55 7.79
CA MET A 269 16.42 4.11 6.40
C MET A 269 15.48 5.03 5.62
N VAL A 270 14.30 5.33 6.19
CA VAL A 270 13.34 6.26 5.57
C VAL A 270 13.98 7.64 5.38
N SER A 271 14.77 8.13 6.33
CA SER A 271 15.45 9.43 6.24
C SER A 271 16.63 9.46 5.23
N GLU A 272 17.33 8.35 5.03
CA GLU A 272 18.48 8.24 4.11
C GLU A 272 18.04 8.04 2.64
N PHE A 273 16.94 7.33 2.40
CA PHE A 273 16.35 7.22 1.06
C PHE A 273 15.64 8.51 0.61
N GLU A 274 15.36 9.42 1.55
CA GLU A 274 14.75 10.72 1.30
C GLU A 274 15.74 11.87 1.15
N ASN A 275 16.73 11.75 0.24
CA ASN A 275 17.20 12.96 -0.44
C ASN A 275 17.93 12.79 -1.80
N PRO A 276 17.20 12.48 -2.89
CA PRO A 276 17.60 13.01 -4.20
C PRO A 276 16.78 14.24 -4.62
N ALA A 277 15.55 14.38 -4.12
CA ALA A 277 14.65 15.47 -4.49
C ALA A 277 14.72 16.70 -3.57
N ALA A 278 15.10 16.56 -2.30
CA ALA A 278 15.38 17.73 -1.45
C ALA A 278 16.72 18.42 -1.82
N ALA A 279 17.61 17.77 -2.59
CA ALA A 279 18.81 18.38 -3.17
C ALA A 279 18.47 19.28 -4.37
N ALA A 280 17.28 19.12 -4.97
CA ALA A 280 16.79 20.00 -6.02
C ALA A 280 16.17 21.30 -5.47
N TYR A 281 15.93 21.38 -4.15
CA TYR A 281 15.25 22.50 -3.50
C TYR A 281 15.91 22.97 -2.18
N ALA A 282 17.20 22.64 -1.98
CA ALA A 282 18.07 23.25 -0.96
C ALA A 282 18.96 24.34 -1.56
#